data_AF-A0A0C3P1U6-F1
#
_entry.id   AF-A0A0C3P1U6-F1
#
_cell.length_a   1.000
_cell.length_b   1.000
_cell.length_c   1.000
_cell.angle_alpha   90.00
_cell.angle_beta   90.00
_cell.angle_gamma   90.00
#
_symmetry.space_group_name_H-M   'P 1'
#
loop_
_entity.id
_entity.type
_entity.pdbx_description
1 polymer ?
#
loop_
_entity_poly.entity_id
_entity_poly.type
_entity_poly.pdbx_seq_one_letter_code
_entity_poly.pdbx_strand_id
1 'polypeptide(L)'
;MAAPPARSVLTMPLLGMKSAPELFQGDHTHVHSFLDHYEHLCAYHNVTSDQEMVESILQYCNARVREIIEGMAHYYTPDWANLKADLLKYFDADLSDKRFFERHLKSFALESRMQPIMTLQDFRAYNRGFIRIGGWLKNKGRISVDEYNRYFWAGLSPVFHGLVETRLRTKDPNLDISRPFPYDDVCQSAEEVLHCDRFDAD
;
A
#
# COMPACT_ATOMS: atom_id res chain seq x y z
N MET A 1 -0.52 18.12 40.17
CA MET A 1 -0.44 17.41 38.87
C MET A 1 0.58 16.30 39.03
N ALA A 2 0.18 15.04 38.91
CA ALA A 2 1.14 13.93 38.98
C ALA A 2 2.06 13.99 37.75
N ALA A 3 3.37 13.81 37.95
CA ALA A 3 4.29 13.67 36.85
C ALA A 3 3.83 12.51 35.95
N PRO A 4 3.87 12.65 34.61
CA PRO A 4 3.55 11.53 33.74
C PRO A 4 4.46 10.35 34.10
N PRO A 5 3.93 9.13 34.18
CA PRO A 5 4.73 7.96 34.50
C PRO A 5 5.90 7.86 33.51
N ALA A 6 7.09 7.53 34.03
CA ALA A 6 8.25 7.29 33.18
C ALA A 6 7.89 6.20 32.17
N ARG A 7 8.07 6.50 30.88
CA ARG A 7 7.70 5.60 29.80
C ARG A 7 8.53 4.31 29.90
N SER A 8 7.82 3.19 29.93
CA SER A 8 8.33 1.83 30.04
C SER A 8 7.29 0.86 29.48
N VAL A 9 7.59 -0.45 29.47
CA VAL A 9 6.64 -1.52 29.12
C VAL A 9 5.29 -1.37 29.84
N LEU A 10 5.31 -1.00 31.12
CA LEU A 10 4.10 -0.85 31.94
C LEU A 10 3.18 0.30 31.48
N THR A 11 3.72 1.23 30.68
CA THR A 11 2.96 2.34 30.10
C THR A 11 2.41 2.03 28.71
N MET A 12 2.71 0.85 28.15
CA MET A 12 2.16 0.45 26.87
C MET A 12 0.63 0.31 26.96
N PRO A 13 -0.10 0.75 25.93
CA PRO A 13 -1.55 0.75 25.94
C PRO A 13 -2.10 -0.66 25.96
N LEU A 14 -3.10 -0.91 26.80
CA LEU A 14 -3.84 -2.16 26.81
C LEU A 14 -4.61 -2.33 25.50
N LEU A 15 -4.75 -3.58 25.05
CA LEU A 15 -5.57 -3.92 23.89
C LEU A 15 -6.96 -3.28 23.99
N GLY A 16 -7.41 -2.61 22.92
CA GLY A 16 -8.68 -1.89 22.87
C GLY A 16 -8.60 -0.41 23.27
N MET A 17 -7.46 0.06 23.79
CA MET A 17 -7.19 1.50 23.90
C MET A 17 -6.94 2.11 22.51
N LYS A 18 -7.28 3.38 22.31
CA LYS A 18 -7.13 4.07 21.02
C LYS A 18 -5.71 4.08 20.45
N SER A 19 -4.71 3.98 21.32
CA SER A 19 -3.29 3.97 20.96
C SER A 19 -2.69 2.57 20.89
N ALA A 20 -3.47 1.52 21.17
CA ALA A 20 -3.01 0.15 21.06
C ALA A 20 -3.08 -0.34 19.60
N PRO A 21 -2.16 -1.22 19.18
CA PRO A 21 -2.29 -1.99 17.97
C PRO A 21 -3.61 -2.78 17.96
N GLU A 22 -4.14 -3.01 16.76
CA GLU A 22 -5.24 -3.93 16.58
C GLU A 22 -4.81 -5.35 16.95
N LEU A 23 -5.76 -6.16 17.42
CA LEU A 23 -5.50 -7.55 17.81
C LEU A 23 -5.01 -8.33 16.58
N PHE A 24 -3.77 -8.80 16.63
CA PHE A 24 -3.20 -9.61 15.57
C PHE A 24 -3.72 -11.04 15.63
N GLN A 25 -4.33 -11.47 14.52
CA GLN A 25 -4.97 -12.78 14.40
C GLN A 25 -4.14 -13.80 13.63
N GLY A 26 -2.94 -13.44 13.18
CA GLY A 26 -2.10 -14.30 12.33
C GLY A 26 -2.40 -14.14 10.83
N ASP A 27 -3.01 -13.04 10.42
CA ASP A 27 -3.30 -12.77 9.00
C ASP A 27 -2.02 -12.33 8.27
N HIS A 28 -1.64 -13.10 7.25
CA HIS A 28 -0.53 -12.82 6.35
C HIS A 28 -0.54 -11.40 5.76
N THR A 29 -1.71 -10.80 5.51
CA THR A 29 -1.81 -9.45 4.94
C THR A 29 -1.48 -8.32 5.93
N HIS A 30 -1.57 -8.61 7.24
CA HIS A 30 -1.46 -7.61 8.30
C HIS A 30 -0.19 -7.77 9.14
N VAL A 31 0.54 -8.88 9.02
CA VAL A 31 1.73 -9.18 9.84
C VAL A 31 2.80 -8.08 9.76
N HIS A 32 3.07 -7.52 8.58
CA HIS A 32 4.01 -6.40 8.42
C HIS A 32 3.54 -5.15 9.17
N SER A 33 2.33 -4.67 8.88
CA SER A 33 1.79 -3.46 9.50
C SER A 33 1.66 -3.59 11.01
N PHE A 34 1.34 -4.79 11.49
CA PHE A 34 1.27 -5.09 12.92
C PHE A 34 2.64 -4.96 13.59
N LEU A 35 3.67 -5.61 13.04
CA LEU A 35 5.03 -5.59 13.58
C LEU A 35 5.62 -4.16 13.54
N ASP A 36 5.41 -3.44 12.44
CA ASP A 36 5.87 -2.06 12.31
C ASP A 36 5.19 -1.16 13.35
N HIS A 37 3.86 -1.26 13.53
CA HIS A 37 3.15 -0.49 14.54
C HIS A 37 3.62 -0.83 15.95
N TYR A 38 3.84 -2.11 16.23
CA TYR A 38 4.37 -2.57 17.51
C TYR A 38 5.78 -2.02 17.80
N GLU A 39 6.68 -1.98 16.81
CA GLU A 39 8.01 -1.39 16.98
C GLU A 39 7.96 0.13 17.25
N HIS A 40 7.10 0.86 16.53
CA HIS A 40 6.90 2.29 16.79
C HIS A 40 6.37 2.53 18.21
N LEU A 41 5.49 1.65 18.69
CA LEU A 41 4.96 1.71 20.04
C LEU A 41 6.04 1.44 21.09
N CYS A 42 6.89 0.43 20.87
CA CYS A 42 8.03 0.14 21.73
C CYS A 42 8.97 1.35 21.81
N ALA A 43 9.34 1.91 20.66
CA ALA A 43 10.18 3.11 20.60
C ALA A 43 9.55 4.31 21.33
N TYR A 44 8.24 4.53 21.17
CA TYR A 44 7.54 5.63 21.86
C TYR A 44 7.53 5.46 23.38
N HIS A 45 7.43 4.20 23.85
CA HIS A 45 7.40 3.84 25.27
C HIS A 45 8.78 3.51 25.87
N ASN A 46 9.87 3.77 25.13
CA ASN A 46 11.25 3.44 25.52
C ASN A 46 11.49 1.97 25.86
N VAL A 47 10.70 1.07 25.25
CA VAL A 47 10.92 -0.37 25.32
C VAL A 47 12.03 -0.70 24.33
N THR A 48 13.21 -1.01 24.85
CA THR A 48 14.44 -1.21 24.06
C THR A 48 15.13 -2.54 24.33
N SER A 49 14.71 -3.25 25.38
CA SER A 49 15.23 -4.58 25.70
C SER A 49 14.48 -5.64 24.89
N ASP A 50 15.21 -6.55 24.26
CA ASP A 50 14.63 -7.68 23.53
C ASP A 50 13.70 -8.51 24.42
N GLN A 51 14.05 -8.73 25.70
CA GLN A 51 13.20 -9.41 26.67
C GLN A 51 11.82 -8.73 26.78
N GLU A 52 11.83 -7.42 26.94
CA GLU A 52 10.61 -6.64 27.11
C GLU A 52 9.75 -6.64 25.84
N MET A 53 10.38 -6.61 24.67
CA MET A 53 9.68 -6.66 23.39
C MET A 53 9.03 -8.03 23.17
N VAL A 54 9.80 -9.10 23.37
CA VAL A 54 9.35 -10.47 23.18
C VAL A 54 8.19 -10.84 24.12
N GLU A 55 8.17 -10.33 25.35
CA GLU A 55 7.07 -10.55 26.29
C GLU A 55 5.84 -9.69 25.98
N SER A 56 6.04 -8.39 25.70
CA SER A 56 4.92 -7.45 25.57
C SER A 56 4.13 -7.62 24.26
N ILE A 57 4.74 -8.13 23.18
CA ILE A 57 4.02 -8.40 21.92
C ILE A 57 2.84 -9.35 22.11
N LEU A 58 2.92 -10.30 23.05
CA LEU A 58 1.84 -11.25 23.34
C LEU A 58 0.53 -10.54 23.68
N GLN A 59 0.60 -9.37 24.33
CA GLN A 59 -0.57 -8.57 24.69
C GLN A 59 -1.46 -8.23 23.50
N TYR A 60 -0.85 -8.05 22.32
CA TYR A 60 -1.52 -7.65 21.09
C TYR A 60 -1.84 -8.81 20.14
N CYS A 61 -1.55 -10.04 20.56
CA CYS A 61 -1.81 -11.26 19.79
C CYS A 61 -3.04 -12.02 20.34
N ASN A 62 -3.78 -12.70 19.47
CA ASN A 62 -4.84 -13.62 19.90
C ASN A 62 -4.23 -14.91 20.53
N ALA A 63 -5.07 -15.73 21.16
CA ALA A 63 -4.60 -16.95 21.86
C ALA A 63 -3.75 -17.88 20.98
N ARG A 64 -4.22 -18.16 19.75
CA ARG A 64 -3.50 -19.01 18.81
C ARG A 64 -2.12 -18.46 18.45
N VAL A 65 -2.01 -17.16 18.18
CA VAL A 65 -0.74 -16.53 17.84
C VAL A 65 0.20 -16.50 19.05
N ARG A 66 -0.33 -16.28 20.27
CA ARG A 66 0.47 -16.35 21.51
C ARG A 66 1.10 -17.72 21.69
N GLU A 67 0.30 -18.80 21.57
CA GLU A 67 0.78 -20.17 21.69
C GLU A 67 1.88 -20.49 20.66
N ILE A 68 1.78 -19.93 19.44
CA ILE A 68 2.82 -20.07 18.42
C ILE A 68 4.09 -19.32 18.84
N ILE A 69 3.98 -18.07 19.28
CA ILE A 69 5.12 -17.25 19.73
C ILE A 69 5.84 -17.92 20.91
N GLU A 70 5.08 -18.37 21.92
CA GLU A 70 5.60 -19.06 23.09
C GLU A 70 6.32 -20.38 22.72
N GLY A 71 5.99 -20.99 21.57
CA GLY A 71 6.68 -22.15 21.04
C GLY A 71 7.99 -21.85 20.28
N MET A 72 8.32 -20.58 20.02
CA MET A 72 9.51 -20.20 19.25
C MET A 72 10.77 -20.15 20.13
N ALA A 73 11.92 -20.55 19.57
CA ALA A 73 13.20 -20.52 20.29
C ALA A 73 13.60 -19.10 20.73
N HIS A 74 13.35 -18.11 19.87
CA HIS A 74 13.67 -16.69 20.10
C HIS A 74 12.74 -16.01 21.12
N TYR A 75 11.70 -16.72 21.60
CA TYR A 75 10.92 -16.29 22.75
C TYR A 75 11.64 -16.62 24.07
N TYR A 76 12.17 -17.85 24.18
CA TYR A 76 12.90 -18.31 25.37
C TYR A 76 14.33 -17.78 25.46
N THR A 77 14.95 -17.52 24.31
CA THR A 77 16.23 -16.80 24.19
C THR A 77 15.91 -15.47 23.50
N PRO A 78 15.57 -14.42 24.27
CA PRO A 78 14.99 -13.20 23.71
C PRO A 78 15.92 -12.60 22.66
N ASP A 79 15.42 -12.59 21.44
CA ASP A 79 16.05 -11.96 20.28
C ASP A 79 14.92 -11.42 19.41
N TRP A 80 14.66 -10.12 19.54
CA TRP A 80 13.54 -9.49 18.84
C TRP A 80 13.71 -9.58 17.33
N ALA A 81 14.93 -9.39 16.82
CA ALA A 81 15.20 -9.39 15.39
C ALA A 81 14.90 -10.75 14.76
N ASN A 82 15.35 -11.84 15.40
CA ASN A 82 15.09 -13.19 14.92
C ASN A 82 13.64 -13.64 15.18
N LEU A 83 13.01 -13.23 16.29
CA LEU A 83 11.58 -13.48 16.49
C LEU A 83 10.75 -12.78 15.41
N LYS A 84 11.05 -11.53 15.07
CA LYS A 84 10.40 -10.80 13.97
C LYS A 84 10.52 -11.54 12.65
N ALA A 85 11.71 -12.05 12.33
CA ALA A 85 11.95 -12.84 11.12
C ALA A 85 11.13 -14.15 11.11
N ASP A 86 11.06 -14.85 12.24
CA ASP A 86 10.23 -16.04 12.39
C ASP A 86 8.74 -15.72 12.23
N LEU A 87 8.24 -14.62 12.80
CA LEU A 87 6.85 -14.19 12.64
C LEU A 87 6.51 -13.88 11.19
N LEU A 88 7.39 -13.17 10.49
CA LEU A 88 7.21 -12.91 9.05
C LEU A 88 7.19 -14.20 8.25
N LYS A 89 8.05 -15.17 8.58
CA LYS A 89 8.14 -16.46 7.89
C LYS A 89 6.93 -17.35 8.15
N TYR A 90 6.54 -17.56 9.41
CA TYR A 90 5.49 -18.53 9.78
C TYR A 90 4.07 -18.01 9.57
N PHE A 91 3.87 -16.70 9.54
CA PHE A 91 2.59 -16.10 9.13
C PHE A 91 2.55 -15.76 7.63
N ASP A 92 3.42 -16.40 6.82
CA ASP A 92 3.42 -16.30 5.37
C ASP A 92 3.38 -14.84 4.87
N ALA A 93 4.20 -13.94 5.43
CA ALA A 93 4.25 -12.55 5.00
C ALA A 93 4.46 -12.44 3.46
N ASP A 94 5.16 -13.40 2.86
CA ASP A 94 5.39 -13.52 1.42
C ASP A 94 4.11 -13.84 0.60
N LEU A 95 3.04 -14.35 1.22
CA LEU A 95 1.74 -14.47 0.56
C LEU A 95 1.06 -13.10 0.42
N SER A 96 1.34 -12.15 1.31
CA SER A 96 0.91 -10.75 1.10
C SER A 96 1.62 -10.13 -0.11
N ASP A 97 2.81 -10.61 -0.45
CA ASP A 97 3.54 -10.31 -1.69
C ASP A 97 2.88 -10.92 -2.94
N LYS A 98 1.72 -11.57 -2.79
CA LYS A 98 0.83 -12.00 -3.88
C LYS A 98 -0.51 -11.25 -3.90
N ARG A 99 -0.64 -10.13 -3.18
CA ARG A 99 -1.88 -9.31 -3.08
C ARG A 99 -2.53 -9.02 -4.43
N PHE A 100 -1.74 -8.63 -5.43
CA PHE A 100 -2.22 -8.45 -6.81
C PHE A 100 -1.43 -9.31 -7.79
N PHE A 101 -2.10 -9.69 -8.87
CA PHE A 101 -1.53 -10.37 -10.03
C PHE A 101 -1.76 -9.52 -11.27
N GLU A 102 -0.97 -9.72 -12.31
CA GLU A 102 -1.11 -9.00 -13.60
C GLU A 102 -2.54 -9.14 -14.17
N ARG A 103 -3.20 -10.29 -13.97
CA ARG A 103 -4.62 -10.49 -14.36
C ARG A 103 -5.56 -9.47 -13.70
N HIS A 104 -5.31 -9.05 -12.46
CA HIS A 104 -6.13 -8.04 -11.78
C HIS A 104 -5.95 -6.67 -12.44
N LEU A 105 -4.74 -6.35 -12.89
CA LEU A 105 -4.46 -5.11 -13.62
C LEU A 105 -5.12 -5.12 -15.01
N LYS A 106 -5.07 -6.28 -15.70
CA LYS A 106 -5.78 -6.49 -16.98
C LYS A 106 -7.30 -6.30 -16.82
N SER A 107 -7.90 -6.95 -15.82
CA SER A 107 -9.33 -6.79 -15.52
C SER A 107 -9.68 -5.34 -15.22
N PHE A 108 -8.90 -4.68 -14.36
CA PHE A 108 -9.12 -3.27 -14.03
C PHE A 108 -9.06 -2.35 -15.27
N ALA A 109 -8.09 -2.55 -16.16
CA ALA A 109 -7.99 -1.76 -17.38
C ALA A 109 -9.20 -1.99 -18.30
N LEU A 110 -9.64 -3.24 -18.48
CA LEU A 110 -10.82 -3.57 -19.29
C LEU A 110 -12.11 -2.98 -18.71
N GLU A 111 -12.30 -3.06 -17.40
CA GLU A 111 -13.47 -2.51 -16.71
C GLU A 111 -13.48 -0.98 -16.74
N SER A 112 -12.32 -0.35 -16.48
CA SER A 112 -12.17 1.10 -16.47
C SER A 112 -12.38 1.70 -17.85
N ARG A 113 -11.98 1.01 -18.93
CA ARG A 113 -12.19 1.44 -20.30
C ARG A 113 -13.68 1.63 -20.65
N MET A 114 -14.57 0.93 -19.96
CA MET A 114 -16.01 1.04 -20.13
C MET A 114 -16.63 2.23 -19.38
N GLN A 115 -15.88 2.85 -18.45
CA GLN A 115 -16.36 3.98 -17.66
C GLN A 115 -15.92 5.30 -18.31
N PRO A 116 -16.85 6.22 -18.61
CA PRO A 116 -16.48 7.53 -19.11
C PRO A 116 -15.72 8.32 -18.04
N ILE A 117 -14.72 9.09 -18.48
CA ILE A 117 -14.00 10.05 -17.63
C ILE A 117 -14.37 11.42 -18.17
N MET A 118 -15.24 12.14 -17.45
CA MET A 118 -15.72 13.46 -17.88
C MET A 118 -15.19 14.56 -16.97
N THR A 119 -14.90 14.26 -15.72
CA THR A 119 -14.44 15.24 -14.75
C THR A 119 -13.07 14.88 -14.20
N LEU A 120 -12.39 15.88 -13.62
CA LEU A 120 -11.16 15.68 -12.86
C LEU A 120 -11.36 14.70 -11.69
N GLN A 121 -12.55 14.68 -11.09
CA GLN A 121 -12.88 13.75 -10.02
C GLN A 121 -12.89 12.30 -10.52
N ASP A 122 -13.47 12.04 -11.70
CA ASP A 122 -13.49 10.72 -12.33
C ASP A 122 -12.07 10.25 -12.65
N PHE A 123 -11.25 11.14 -13.23
CA PHE A 123 -9.87 10.83 -13.56
C PHE A 123 -9.02 10.52 -12.32
N ARG A 124 -9.22 11.26 -11.23
CA ARG A 124 -8.55 10.98 -9.95
C ARG A 124 -9.02 9.66 -9.33
N ALA A 125 -10.31 9.31 -9.49
CA ALA A 125 -10.83 8.02 -9.03
C ALA A 125 -10.21 6.86 -9.81
N TYR A 126 -10.14 6.98 -11.13
CA TYR A 126 -9.42 6.05 -12.00
C TYR A 126 -7.95 5.88 -11.58
N ASN A 127 -7.23 6.98 -11.36
CA ASN A 127 -5.84 6.96 -10.91
C ASN A 127 -5.65 6.22 -9.58
N ARG A 128 -6.49 6.50 -8.57
CA ARG A 128 -6.41 5.78 -7.28
C ARG A 128 -6.62 4.28 -7.46
N GLY A 129 -7.58 3.87 -8.29
CA GLY A 129 -7.82 2.47 -8.64
C GLY A 129 -6.61 1.83 -9.33
N PHE A 130 -6.03 2.54 -10.29
CA PHE A 130 -4.86 2.06 -11.03
C PHE A 130 -3.63 1.93 -10.14
N ILE A 131 -3.29 2.97 -9.37
CA ILE A 131 -2.14 2.99 -8.45
C ILE A 131 -2.24 1.85 -7.42
N ARG A 132 -3.45 1.59 -6.89
CA ARG A 132 -3.69 0.51 -5.94
C ARG A 132 -3.22 -0.86 -6.46
N ILE A 133 -3.41 -1.14 -7.75
CA ILE A 133 -3.07 -2.43 -8.36
C ILE A 133 -1.73 -2.35 -9.08
N GLY A 134 -1.63 -1.48 -10.09
CA GLY A 134 -0.46 -1.34 -10.95
C GLY A 134 0.75 -0.78 -10.19
N GLY A 135 0.53 0.20 -9.31
CA GLY A 135 1.63 0.80 -8.53
C GLY A 135 2.24 -0.22 -7.58
N TRP A 136 1.40 -1.02 -6.94
CA TRP A 136 1.83 -2.14 -6.11
C TRP A 136 2.61 -3.19 -6.93
N LEU A 137 2.11 -3.59 -8.10
CA LEU A 137 2.78 -4.56 -8.98
C LEU A 137 4.15 -4.06 -9.47
N LYS A 138 4.24 -2.79 -9.88
CA LYS A 138 5.47 -2.13 -10.35
C LYS A 138 6.50 -2.05 -9.23
N ASN A 139 6.11 -1.59 -8.03
CA ASN A 139 7.04 -1.44 -6.91
C ASN A 139 7.56 -2.78 -6.38
N LYS A 140 6.80 -3.86 -6.56
CA LYS A 140 7.24 -5.23 -6.28
C LYS A 140 8.01 -5.87 -7.45
N GLY A 141 8.31 -5.13 -8.51
CA GLY A 141 9.05 -5.63 -9.68
C GLY A 141 8.32 -6.72 -10.48
N ARG A 142 7.00 -6.85 -10.31
CA ARG A 142 6.19 -7.88 -10.97
C ARG A 142 5.74 -7.49 -12.38
N ILE A 143 5.83 -6.20 -12.70
CA ILE A 143 5.64 -5.65 -14.04
C ILE A 143 6.72 -4.60 -14.28
N SER A 144 7.11 -4.46 -15.53
CA SER A 144 8.00 -3.40 -16.00
C SER A 144 7.31 -2.03 -15.99
N VAL A 145 8.12 -0.96 -16.09
CA VAL A 145 7.61 0.41 -16.28
C VAL A 145 6.80 0.52 -17.57
N ASP A 146 7.23 -0.17 -18.63
CA ASP A 146 6.56 -0.16 -19.93
C ASP A 146 5.18 -0.83 -19.85
N GLU A 147 5.07 -1.96 -19.15
CA GLU A 147 3.79 -2.62 -18.88
C GLU A 147 2.87 -1.75 -18.01
N TYR A 148 3.41 -1.10 -16.98
CA TYR A 148 2.66 -0.16 -16.14
C TYR A 148 2.06 0.98 -16.98
N ASN A 149 2.88 1.62 -17.81
CA ASN A 149 2.45 2.68 -18.72
C ASN A 149 1.40 2.18 -19.72
N ARG A 150 1.63 0.99 -20.31
CA ARG A 150 0.71 0.37 -21.28
C ARG A 150 -0.65 0.09 -20.68
N TYR A 151 -0.71 -0.50 -19.48
CA TYR A 151 -1.98 -0.82 -18.83
C TYR A 151 -2.73 0.43 -18.38
N PHE A 152 -2.01 1.49 -17.98
CA PHE A 152 -2.64 2.77 -17.68
C PHE A 152 -3.31 3.34 -18.92
N TRP A 153 -2.56 3.46 -20.01
CA TRP A 153 -3.08 3.96 -21.28
C TRP A 153 -4.27 3.14 -21.81
N ALA A 154 -4.19 1.82 -21.72
CA ALA A 154 -5.25 0.91 -22.16
C ALA A 154 -6.52 0.97 -21.31
N GLY A 155 -6.44 1.48 -20.08
CA GLY A 155 -7.58 1.59 -19.16
C GLY A 155 -8.41 2.86 -19.35
N LEU A 156 -7.93 3.83 -20.15
CA LEU A 156 -8.71 5.02 -20.48
C LEU A 156 -9.86 4.68 -21.43
N SER A 157 -11.02 5.30 -21.22
CA SER A 157 -12.14 5.14 -22.15
C SER A 157 -11.80 5.68 -23.54
N PRO A 158 -12.33 5.09 -24.63
CA PRO A 158 -11.94 5.46 -25.99
C PRO A 158 -12.08 6.95 -26.32
N VAL A 159 -13.11 7.60 -25.78
CA VAL A 159 -13.34 9.04 -25.97
C VAL A 159 -12.26 9.86 -25.26
N PHE A 160 -12.04 9.58 -23.98
CA PHE A 160 -11.06 10.31 -23.18
C PHE A 160 -9.63 10.07 -23.67
N HIS A 161 -9.32 8.83 -24.05
CA HIS A 161 -8.08 8.43 -24.69
C HIS A 161 -7.71 9.33 -25.88
N GLY A 162 -8.64 9.56 -26.82
CA GLY A 162 -8.41 10.43 -27.99
C GLY A 162 -8.16 11.90 -27.64
N LEU A 163 -8.82 12.43 -26.59
CA LEU A 163 -8.58 13.80 -26.11
C LEU A 163 -7.17 13.94 -25.53
N VAL A 164 -6.76 12.98 -24.70
CA VAL A 164 -5.42 12.98 -24.09
C VAL A 164 -4.34 12.79 -25.15
N GLU A 165 -4.54 11.90 -26.13
CA GLU A 165 -3.58 11.70 -27.24
C GLU A 165 -3.41 12.97 -28.06
N THR A 166 -4.51 13.67 -28.38
CA THR A 166 -4.46 14.95 -29.09
C THR A 166 -3.64 15.98 -28.30
N ARG A 167 -3.82 16.02 -26.98
CA ARG A 167 -3.06 16.93 -26.12
C ARG A 167 -1.57 16.57 -26.08
N LEU A 168 -1.23 15.28 -25.98
CA LEU A 168 0.15 14.79 -26.01
C LEU A 168 0.84 15.16 -27.34
N ARG A 169 0.20 14.94 -28.49
CA ARG A 169 0.73 15.31 -29.81
C ARG A 169 0.91 16.81 -29.99
N THR A 170 0.07 17.61 -29.33
CA THR A 170 0.21 19.08 -29.35
C THR A 170 1.45 19.54 -28.58
N LYS A 171 1.82 18.83 -27.50
CA LYS A 171 3.03 19.12 -26.71
C LYS A 171 4.30 18.62 -27.40
N ASP A 172 4.25 17.43 -27.99
CA ASP A 172 5.35 16.84 -28.74
C ASP A 172 4.90 16.38 -30.14
N PRO A 173 5.17 17.17 -31.19
CA PRO A 173 4.86 16.79 -32.57
C PRO A 173 5.59 15.54 -33.06
N ASN A 174 6.71 15.16 -32.42
CA ASN A 174 7.51 13.99 -32.78
C ASN A 174 7.24 12.78 -31.88
N LEU A 175 6.12 12.79 -31.14
CA LEU A 175 5.76 11.75 -30.19
C LEU A 175 5.76 10.35 -30.84
N ASP A 176 6.58 9.46 -30.29
CA ASP A 176 6.65 8.05 -30.70
C ASP A 176 5.41 7.29 -30.21
N ILE A 177 4.48 7.02 -31.13
CA ILE A 177 3.25 6.29 -30.86
C ILE A 177 3.42 4.77 -30.83
N SER A 178 4.62 4.26 -31.14
CA SER A 178 4.90 2.83 -31.10
C SER A 178 5.18 2.33 -29.67
N ARG A 179 5.40 3.24 -28.72
CA ARG A 179 5.73 2.94 -27.32
C ARG A 179 4.63 3.39 -26.37
N PRO A 180 4.47 2.72 -25.22
CA PRO A 180 3.58 3.20 -24.18
C PRO A 180 3.98 4.60 -23.70
N PHE A 181 3.01 5.50 -23.64
CA PHE A 181 3.24 6.85 -23.14
C PHE A 181 3.57 6.84 -21.65
N PRO A 182 4.55 7.63 -21.18
CA PRO A 182 4.87 7.71 -19.76
C PRO A 182 3.64 8.08 -18.92
N TYR A 183 3.45 7.38 -17.81
CA TYR A 183 2.33 7.60 -16.89
C TYR A 183 2.18 9.09 -16.50
N ASP A 184 3.28 9.75 -16.15
CA ASP A 184 3.26 11.14 -15.70
C ASP A 184 2.81 12.11 -16.80
N ASP A 185 3.25 11.89 -18.05
CA ASP A 185 2.87 12.70 -19.21
C ASP A 185 1.38 12.55 -19.55
N VAL A 186 0.88 11.32 -19.47
CA VAL A 186 -0.55 11.02 -19.65
C VAL A 186 -1.37 11.69 -18.56
N CYS A 187 -0.93 11.61 -17.28
CA CYS A 187 -1.60 12.27 -16.16
C CYS A 187 -1.67 13.78 -16.34
N GLN A 188 -0.54 14.42 -16.64
CA GLN A 188 -0.50 15.87 -16.84
C GLN A 188 -1.42 16.29 -18.00
N SER A 189 -1.39 15.56 -19.12
CA SER A 189 -2.20 15.89 -20.29
C SER A 189 -3.68 15.65 -20.05
N ALA A 190 -4.04 14.61 -19.30
CA ALA A 190 -5.41 14.34 -18.87
C ALA A 190 -5.96 15.42 -17.93
N GLU A 191 -5.17 15.88 -16.97
CA GLU A 191 -5.56 16.97 -16.08
C GLU A 191 -5.77 18.27 -16.85
N GLU A 192 -4.91 18.60 -17.82
CA GLU A 192 -5.09 19.77 -18.68
C GLU A 192 -6.36 19.69 -19.54
N VAL A 193 -6.64 18.53 -20.14
CA VAL A 193 -7.88 18.31 -20.91
C VAL A 193 -9.11 18.56 -20.03
N LEU A 194 -9.10 18.08 -18.79
CA LEU A 194 -10.22 18.21 -17.85
C LEU A 194 -10.28 19.56 -17.14
N HIS A 195 -9.16 20.26 -16.99
CA HIS A 195 -9.11 21.64 -16.50
C HIS A 195 -9.54 22.65 -17.57
N CYS A 196 -9.47 22.29 -18.85
CA CYS A 196 -9.99 23.09 -19.95
C CYS A 196 -11.52 23.05 -20.08
N ASP A 197 -12.26 22.59 -19.06
CA ASP A 197 -13.68 22.89 -18.86
C ASP A 197 -13.87 24.41 -18.63
N ARG A 198 -13.82 25.11 -19.78
CA ARG A 198 -14.44 26.36 -20.21
C ARG A 198 -14.70 27.45 -19.17
N PHE A 199 -14.11 28.62 -19.44
CA PHE A 199 -14.59 29.93 -18.95
C PHE A 199 -16.06 30.23 -19.35
N ASP A 200 -16.59 29.53 -20.36
CA ASP A 200 -17.92 29.77 -20.95
C ASP A 200 -18.99 28.74 -20.54
N ALA A 201 -18.78 28.02 -19.44
CA ALA A 201 -19.78 27.09 -18.89
C ALA A 201 -20.72 27.82 -17.91
N ASP A 202 -21.49 28.80 -18.40
CA ASP A 202 -22.67 29.39 -17.76
C ASP A 202 -23.74 29.71 -18.84
#